data_AF-A0A257MYG4-F1
#
_entry.id   AF-A0A257MYG4-F1
#
_cell.length_a   1.000
_cell.length_b   1.000
_cell.length_c   1.000
_cell.angle_alpha   90.00
_cell.angle_beta   90.00
_cell.angle_gamma   90.00
#
_symmetry.space_group_name_H-M   'P 1'
#
loop_
_entity.id
_entity.type
_entity.pdbx_description
1 polymer ?
#
loop_
_entity_poly.entity_id
_entity_poly.type
_entity_poly.pdbx_seq_one_letter_code
_entity_poly.pdbx_strand_id
1 'polypeptide(L)' 'MGDVVQFKRPKVAQLHKGNTLCRSGFHKWEILKEKQFDVKQGKLITVYQCARCAKIKSKTL' A
#
# COMPACT_ATOMS: atom_id res chain seq x y z
N MET A 1 -1.19 -11.07 31.44
CA MET A 1 -0.22 -11.56 30.42
C MET A 1 0.57 -10.35 29.92
N GLY A 2 1.90 -10.37 30.01
CA GLY A 2 2.75 -9.27 29.53
C GLY A 2 3.25 -9.56 28.12
N ASP A 3 2.94 -8.68 27.17
CA ASP A 3 3.44 -8.78 25.79
C ASP A 3 4.95 -8.46 25.77
N VAL A 4 5.76 -9.40 25.29
CA VAL A 4 7.22 -9.25 25.26
C VAL A 4 7.59 -8.38 24.05
N VAL A 5 7.85 -7.10 24.31
CA VAL A 5 8.32 -6.16 23.28
C VAL A 5 9.73 -6.53 22.86
N GLN A 6 9.92 -6.83 21.57
CA GLN A 6 11.24 -7.17 21.04
C GLN A 6 12.10 -5.92 20.86
N PHE A 7 13.16 -5.79 21.66
CA PHE A 7 14.13 -4.69 21.59
C PHE A 7 15.11 -4.78 20.39
N LYS A 8 15.09 -5.89 19.65
CA LYS A 8 15.97 -6.08 18.48
C LYS A 8 15.44 -5.27 17.30
N ARG A 9 16.34 -4.54 16.63
CA ARG A 9 16.02 -3.87 15.36
C ARG A 9 15.48 -4.91 14.36
N PRO A 10 14.32 -4.67 13.73
CA PRO A 10 13.75 -5.60 12.77
C PRO A 10 14.73 -5.82 11.62
N LYS A 11 14.91 -7.08 11.20
CA LYS A 11 15.81 -7.41 10.10
C LYS A 11 15.29 -6.75 8.81
N VAL A 12 16.19 -6.28 7.96
CA VAL A 12 15.88 -5.73 6.62
C VAL A 12 14.98 -6.68 5.82
N ALA A 13 15.22 -7.99 5.97
CA ALA A 13 14.37 -9.03 5.41
C ALA A 13 12.90 -8.95 5.88
N GLN A 14 12.62 -8.72 7.18
CA GLN A 14 11.26 -8.55 7.68
C GLN A 14 10.59 -7.28 7.14
N LEU A 15 11.34 -6.18 7.02
CA LEU A 15 10.83 -4.91 6.47
C LEU A 15 10.44 -5.04 4.99
N HIS A 16 11.14 -5.89 4.23
CA HIS A 16 10.89 -6.09 2.81
C HIS A 16 10.25 -7.44 2.47
N LYS A 17 9.72 -8.18 3.46
CA LYS A 17 8.96 -9.42 3.23
C LYS A 17 7.75 -9.09 2.34
N GLY A 18 7.69 -9.70 1.15
CA GLY A 18 6.60 -9.51 0.18
C GLY A 18 6.76 -8.30 -0.77
N ASN A 19 7.80 -7.48 -0.62
CA ASN A 19 8.06 -6.30 -1.46
C ASN A 19 8.91 -6.59 -2.71
N THR A 20 9.50 -7.78 -2.83
CA THR A 20 10.35 -8.18 -3.97
C THR A 20 9.59 -8.10 -5.30
N LEU A 21 8.39 -8.70 -5.36
CA LEU A 21 7.54 -8.69 -6.57
C LEU A 21 7.10 -7.28 -6.96
N CYS A 22 6.78 -6.44 -5.98
CA CYS A 22 6.39 -5.05 -6.24
C CYS A 22 7.53 -4.20 -6.77
N ARG A 23 8.78 -4.52 -6.41
CA ARG A 23 9.97 -3.81 -6.90
C ARG A 23 10.27 -4.13 -8.36
N SER A 24 9.87 -5.30 -8.84
CA SER A 24 9.90 -5.70 -10.26
C SER A 24 8.70 -5.21 -11.09
N GLY A 25 7.76 -4.47 -10.50
CA GLY A 25 6.57 -3.93 -11.18
C GLY A 25 5.30 -4.78 -11.06
N PHE A 26 5.36 -5.95 -10.41
CA PHE A 26 4.20 -6.82 -10.18
C PHE A 26 3.42 -6.40 -8.93
N HIS A 27 2.61 -5.35 -9.10
CA HIS A 27 1.74 -4.83 -8.06
C HIS A 27 0.40 -5.59 -8.03
N LYS A 28 0.00 -6.05 -6.83
CA LYS A 28 -1.38 -6.48 -6.58
C LYS A 28 -2.20 -5.24 -6.25
N TRP A 29 -2.93 -4.72 -7.23
CA TRP A 29 -3.77 -3.54 -7.07
C TRP A 29 -5.13 -3.91 -6.47
N GLU A 30 -5.53 -3.20 -5.43
CA GLU A 30 -6.83 -3.29 -4.78
C GLU A 30 -7.51 -1.92 -4.85
N ILE A 31 -8.83 -1.89 -5.02
CA ILE A 31 -9.58 -0.65 -5.19
C ILE A 31 -9.91 -0.08 -3.81
N LEU A 32 -9.40 1.12 -3.53
CA LEU A 32 -9.79 1.90 -2.36
C LEU A 32 -11.14 2.58 -2.66
N LYS A 33 -12.22 2.00 -2.14
CA LYS A 33 -13.57 2.58 -2.24
C LYS A 33 -13.73 3.86 -1.41
N GLU A 34 -12.90 4.05 -0.38
CA GLU A 34 -12.99 5.18 0.55
C GLU A 34 -12.61 6.53 -0.09
N LYS A 35 -11.75 6.53 -1.13
CA LYS A 35 -11.24 7.74 -1.78
C LYS A 35 -11.65 7.81 -3.24
N GLN A 36 -12.96 7.81 -3.50
CA GLN A 36 -13.50 7.90 -4.86
C GLN A 36 -13.61 9.33 -5.40
N PHE A 37 -13.42 10.37 -4.59
CA PHE A 37 -13.60 11.76 -5.03
C PHE A 37 -12.32 12.58 -4.84
N ASP A 38 -11.81 13.17 -5.92
CA ASP A 38 -10.69 14.10 -5.85
C ASP A 38 -11.19 15.53 -5.64
N VAL A 39 -10.99 16.07 -4.43
CA VAL A 39 -11.45 17.41 -4.04
C VAL A 39 -10.78 18.50 -4.88
N LYS A 40 -9.55 18.28 -5.38
CA LYS A 40 -8.82 19.28 -6.16
C LYS A 40 -9.31 19.34 -7.60
N GLN A 41 -9.63 18.19 -8.19
CA GLN A 41 -10.10 18.11 -9.59
C GLN A 41 -11.62 18.18 -9.72
N GLY A 42 -12.36 18.04 -8.63
CA GLY A 42 -13.83 18.05 -8.64
C GLY A 42 -14.44 16.86 -9.39
N LYS A 43 -13.73 15.74 -9.47
CA LYS A 43 -14.11 14.57 -10.27
C LYS A 43 -14.01 13.28 -9.45
N LEU A 44 -14.85 12.32 -9.82
CA LEU A 44 -14.75 10.94 -9.35
C LEU A 44 -13.50 10.30 -9.95
N ILE A 45 -12.64 9.78 -9.08
CA ILE A 45 -11.43 9.05 -9.44
C ILE A 45 -11.48 7.66 -8.83
N THR A 46 -10.87 6.70 -9.50
CA THR A 46 -10.65 5.36 -8.94
C THR A 46 -9.24 5.29 -8.38
N VAL A 47 -9.12 5.08 -7.08
CA VAL A 47 -7.82 4.93 -6.40
C VAL A 47 -7.54 3.44 -6.22
N TYR A 48 -6.39 3.01 -6.70
CA TYR A 48 -5.84 1.68 -6.53
C TYR A 48 -4.70 1.74 -5.52
N GLN A 49 -4.73 0.89 -4.51
CA GLN A 49 -3.64 0.72 -3.56
C GLN A 49 -3.05 -0.68 -3.71
N CYS A 50 -1.73 -0.77 -3.66
CA CYS A 50 -1.08 -2.06 -3.67
C CYS A 50 -1.15 -2.71 -2.29
N ALA A 51 -1.72 -3.92 -2.21
CA ALA A 51 -1.85 -4.69 -0.97
C ALA A 51 -0.52 -4.97 -0.26
N ARG A 52 0.57 -5.05 -1.03
CA ARG A 52 1.90 -5.47 -0.56
C ARG A 52 2.77 -4.29 -0.15
N CYS A 53 2.80 -3.24 -0.98
CA CYS A 53 3.72 -2.10 -0.80
C CYS A 53 3.01 -0.79 -0.47
N ALA A 54 1.68 -0.79 -0.31
CA ALA A 54 0.85 0.39 -0.07
C ALA A 54 0.96 1.51 -1.13
N LYS A 55 1.60 1.25 -2.28
CA LYS A 55 1.71 2.22 -3.38
C LYS A 55 0.34 2.58 -3.91
N ILE A 56 0.09 3.86 -4.13
CA ILE A 56 -1.20 4.38 -4.58
C ILE A 56 -1.10 4.77 -6.05
N LYS A 57 -2.12 4.42 -6.84
CA LYS A 57 -2.29 4.79 -8.24
C LYS A 57 -3.73 5.28 -8.43
N SER A 58 -3.92 6.53 -8.84
CA SER A 58 -5.22 7.08 -9.19
C SER A 58 -5.43 7.03 -10.70
N LYS A 59 -6.62 6.60 -11.14
CA LYS A 59 -7.06 6.68 -12.54
C LYS A 59 -8.31 7.56 -12.60
N THR A 60 -8.24 8.61 -13.40
CA THR A 60 -9.38 9.48 -13.71
C THR A 60 -10.30 8.76 -14.69
N LEU A 61 -11.61 8.85 -14.46
CA LEU A 61 -12.64 8.38 -15.39
C LEU A 61 -12.92 9.44 -16.46
#